data_AF-A0A699VZ55-F1
#
_entry.id   AF-A0A699VZ55-F1
#
_cell.length_a   1.000
_cell.length_b   1.000
_cell.length_c   1.000
_cell.angle_alpha   90.00
_cell.angle_beta   90.00
_cell.angle_gamma   90.00
#
_symmetry.space_group_name_H-M   'P 1'
#
loop_
_entity.id
_entity.type
_entity.pdbx_description
1 polymer ?
#
loop_
_entity_poly.entity_id
_entity_poly.type
_entity_poly.pdbx_seq_one_letter_code
_entity_poly.pdbx_strand_id
1 'polypeptide(L)'
;FDIILGMDWLTEHYATIDCRSYRVIFGDIHAPEFIYHRSLPGKSMQIISVLQARTLLSHGCEGFLANIHDTTSDVSSIHDQPIVSEFPDIFPDELPGIPPVREVEFNIELIPGSKPISKAPYRMAPKELKSSTNF
;
A
#
# COMPACT_ATOMS: atom_id res chain seq x y z
N PHE A 1 -19.81 -8.87 -11.19
CA PHE A 1 -18.87 -9.73 -10.44
C PHE A 1 -18.08 -8.81 -9.54
N ASP A 2 -18.38 -8.84 -8.23
CA ASP A 2 -17.64 -8.06 -7.25
C ASP A 2 -16.40 -8.87 -6.86
N ILE A 3 -15.24 -8.43 -7.32
CA ILE A 3 -13.94 -9.01 -6.95
C ILE A 3 -13.58 -8.40 -5.61
N ILE A 4 -13.68 -9.19 -4.53
CA ILE A 4 -13.11 -8.81 -3.24
C ILE A 4 -11.61 -9.06 -3.34
N LEU A 5 -10.84 -7.98 -3.53
CA LEU A 5 -9.37 -8.02 -3.50
C LEU A 5 -8.91 -8.55 -2.13
N GLY A 6 -7.96 -9.50 -2.13
CA GLY A 6 -7.35 -10.04 -0.90
C GLY A 6 -7.98 -11.32 -0.35
N MET A 7 -8.85 -12.02 -1.09
CA MET A 7 -9.38 -13.33 -0.68
C MET A 7 -8.29 -14.41 -0.59
N ASP A 8 -7.29 -14.35 -1.46
CA ASP A 8 -6.07 -15.15 -1.44
C ASP A 8 -5.29 -14.94 -0.12
N TRP A 9 -5.05 -13.68 0.23
CA TRP A 9 -4.36 -13.30 1.47
C TRP A 9 -5.12 -13.74 2.73
N LEU A 10 -6.45 -13.56 2.75
CA LEU A 10 -7.28 -14.03 3.86
C LEU A 10 -7.23 -15.56 4.01
N THR A 11 -7.18 -16.29 2.91
CA THR A 11 -7.09 -17.75 2.92
C THR A 11 -5.73 -18.22 3.44
N GLU A 12 -4.64 -17.55 3.03
CA GLU A 12 -3.27 -17.85 3.49
C GLU A 12 -3.12 -17.68 5.00
N HIS A 13 -3.82 -16.72 5.60
CA HIS A 13 -3.79 -16.47 7.05
C HIS A 13 -4.95 -17.08 7.83
N TYR A 14 -5.66 -18.05 7.25
CA TYR A 14 -6.80 -18.73 7.89
C TYR A 14 -7.80 -17.74 8.49
N ALA A 15 -8.06 -16.64 7.77
CA ALA A 15 -8.89 -15.56 8.26
C ALA A 15 -10.38 -15.89 8.03
N THR A 16 -11.17 -15.78 9.09
CA THR A 16 -12.62 -15.96 9.08
C THR A 16 -13.32 -14.63 9.33
N ILE A 17 -14.21 -14.22 8.42
CA ILE A 17 -14.99 -12.99 8.54
C ILE A 17 -16.33 -13.30 9.22
N ASP A 18 -16.53 -12.81 10.45
CA ASP A 18 -17.83 -12.82 11.12
C ASP A 18 -18.55 -11.48 10.86
N CYS A 19 -19.40 -11.49 9.83
CA CYS A 19 -20.19 -10.34 9.43
C CYS A 19 -21.22 -9.91 10.50
N ARG A 20 -21.72 -10.85 11.33
CA ARG A 20 -22.76 -10.56 12.33
C ARG A 20 -22.19 -9.75 13.48
N SER A 21 -20.98 -10.11 13.92
CA SER A 21 -20.29 -9.42 15.01
C SER A 21 -19.37 -8.29 14.54
N TYR A 22 -19.26 -8.07 13.23
CA TYR A 22 -18.33 -7.15 12.59
C TYR A 22 -16.86 -7.42 12.98
N ARG A 23 -16.43 -8.68 12.92
CA ARG A 23 -15.08 -9.10 13.31
C ARG A 23 -14.39 -9.90 12.22
N VAL A 24 -13.07 -9.85 12.19
CA VAL A 24 -12.20 -10.74 11.40
C VAL A 24 -11.34 -11.51 12.39
N ILE A 25 -11.38 -12.84 12.30
CA ILE A 25 -10.66 -13.77 13.19
C ILE A 25 -9.52 -14.38 12.38
N PHE A 26 -8.30 -14.38 12.91
CA PHE A 26 -7.15 -15.04 12.30
C PHE A 26 -6.77 -16.28 13.10
N GLY A 27 -6.55 -17.40 12.40
CA GLY A 27 -6.25 -18.70 13.00
C GLY A 27 -7.50 -19.54 13.29
N ASP A 28 -7.39 -20.47 14.25
CA ASP A 28 -8.46 -21.41 14.59
C ASP A 28 -9.65 -20.70 15.28
N ILE A 29 -10.88 -21.07 14.91
CA ILE A 29 -12.11 -20.43 15.43
C ILE A 29 -12.34 -20.74 16.91
N HIS A 30 -11.86 -21.89 17.41
CA HIS A 30 -11.94 -22.29 18.80
C HIS A 30 -10.76 -21.79 19.65
N ALA A 31 -9.64 -21.42 19.01
CA ALA A 31 -8.46 -20.82 19.65
C ALA A 31 -7.83 -19.73 18.75
N PRO A 32 -8.47 -18.55 18.65
CA PRO A 32 -8.03 -17.51 17.74
C PRO A 32 -6.75 -16.83 18.22
N GLU A 33 -5.79 -16.63 17.31
CA GLU A 33 -4.53 -15.92 17.61
C GLU A 33 -4.78 -14.41 17.70
N PHE A 34 -5.53 -13.87 16.74
CA PHE A 34 -5.86 -12.46 16.66
C PHE A 34 -7.30 -12.25 16.24
N ILE A 35 -7.95 -11.25 16.84
CA ILE A 35 -9.30 -10.87 16.45
C ILE A 35 -9.35 -9.37 16.24
N TYR A 36 -9.62 -8.98 15.00
CA TYR A 36 -9.87 -7.61 14.62
C TYR A 36 -11.36 -7.31 14.75
N HIS A 37 -11.71 -6.27 15.50
CA HIS A 37 -13.07 -5.74 15.50
C HIS A 37 -13.13 -4.51 14.62
N ARG A 38 -14.16 -4.45 13.77
CA ARG A 38 -14.50 -3.20 13.09
C ARG A 38 -14.74 -2.13 14.15
N SER A 39 -14.03 -1.01 14.04
CA SER A 39 -14.33 0.17 14.84
C SER A 39 -15.77 0.61 14.54
N LEU A 40 -16.67 0.38 15.49
CA LEU A 40 -18.07 0.76 15.33
C LEU A 40 -18.15 2.30 15.46
N PRO A 41 -18.75 3.04 14.51
CA PRO A 41 -18.80 4.51 14.52
C PRO A 41 -19.54 5.16 15.73
N GLY A 42 -19.91 4.39 16.76
CA GLY A 42 -20.76 4.85 17.86
C GLY A 42 -20.22 4.63 19.27
N LYS A 43 -19.05 4.00 19.45
CA LYS A 43 -18.44 3.84 20.78
C LYS A 43 -17.35 4.90 20.92
N SER A 44 -17.72 6.07 21.47
CA SER A 44 -16.73 7.08 21.81
C SER A 44 -15.75 6.50 22.83
N MET A 45 -14.46 6.46 22.50
CA MET A 45 -13.43 6.32 23.53
C MET A 45 -13.56 7.55 24.43
N GLN A 46 -13.86 7.33 25.70
CA GLN A 46 -13.90 8.42 26.67
C GLN A 46 -12.48 8.83 26.98
N ILE A 47 -12.05 9.95 26.39
CA ILE A 47 -10.75 10.54 26.70
C ILE A 47 -10.88 11.23 28.06
N ILE A 48 -10.04 10.83 29.01
CA ILE A 48 -9.96 11.44 30.34
C ILE A 48 -8.66 12.23 30.47
N SER A 49 -8.68 13.23 31.34
CA SER A 49 -7.46 13.97 31.68
C SER A 49 -6.49 13.13 32.52
N VAL A 50 -5.21 13.52 32.54
CA VAL A 50 -4.18 12.90 33.38
C VAL A 50 -4.55 12.97 34.87
N LEU A 51 -5.21 14.04 35.32
CA LEU A 51 -5.67 14.18 36.71
C LEU A 51 -6.73 13.12 37.06
N GLN A 52 -7.71 12.93 36.18
CA GLN A 52 -8.74 11.89 36.35
C GLN A 52 -8.14 10.48 36.31
N ALA A 53 -7.19 10.23 35.39
CA ALA A 53 -6.47 8.96 35.32
C ALA A 53 -5.72 8.68 36.63
N ARG A 54 -5.02 9.68 37.20
CA ARG A 54 -4.33 9.54 38.51
C ARG A 54 -5.31 9.22 39.64
N THR A 55 -6.46 9.87 39.68
CA THR A 55 -7.50 9.59 40.68
C THR A 55 -7.99 8.15 40.56
N LEU A 56 -8.31 7.68 39.34
CA LEU A 56 -8.76 6.30 39.12
C LEU A 56 -7.71 5.26 39.54
N LEU A 57 -6.45 5.49 39.18
CA LEU A 57 -5.33 4.62 39.61
C LEU A 57 -5.20 4.60 41.14
N SER A 58 -5.37 5.75 41.81
CA SER A 58 -5.31 5.82 43.29
C SER A 58 -6.49 5.10 43.99
N HIS A 59 -7.62 4.93 43.28
CA HIS A 59 -8.76 4.15 43.74
C HIS A 59 -8.64 2.65 43.41
N GLY A 60 -7.50 2.21 42.87
CA GLY A 60 -7.21 0.80 42.60
C GLY A 60 -7.61 0.30 41.22
N CYS A 61 -7.92 1.18 40.25
CA CYS A 61 -8.05 0.75 38.86
C CYS A 61 -6.68 0.34 38.29
N GLU A 62 -6.67 -0.73 37.49
CA GLU A 62 -5.50 -1.12 36.69
C GLU A 62 -5.42 -0.25 35.43
N GLY A 63 -4.22 0.19 35.09
CA GLY A 63 -3.95 0.98 33.89
C GLY A 63 -2.84 0.33 33.05
N PHE A 64 -2.99 0.39 31.74
CA PHE A 64 -1.99 -0.09 30.78
C PHE A 64 -1.46 1.10 29.97
N LEU A 65 -0.14 1.11 29.76
CA LEU A 65 0.50 2.08 28.88
C LEU A 65 0.69 1.44 27.51
N ALA A 66 0.04 2.00 26.50
CA ALA A 66 0.25 1.64 25.11
C ALA A 66 1.09 2.73 24.44
N ASN A 67 2.13 2.33 23.73
CA ASN A 67 2.88 3.24 22.88
C ASN A 67 2.43 3.07 21.44
N ILE A 68 2.12 4.17 20.76
CA ILE A 68 1.79 4.18 19.34
C ILE A 68 3.04 4.62 18.61
N HIS A 69 3.69 3.70 17.90
CA HIS A 69 4.74 4.04 16.96
C HIS A 69 4.11 4.36 15.61
N ASP A 70 4.34 5.58 15.13
CA ASP A 70 3.95 5.96 13.79
C ASP A 70 4.88 5.27 12.79
N THR A 71 4.38 4.22 12.13
CA THR A 71 5.13 3.51 11.08
C THR A 71 5.16 4.30 9.76
N THR A 72 4.57 5.50 9.70
CA THR A 72 4.56 6.34 8.50
C THR A 72 5.69 7.38 8.48
N SER A 73 6.38 7.63 9.59
CA SER A 73 7.46 8.63 9.66
C SER A 73 8.85 8.12 9.34
N ASP A 74 9.08 6.80 9.46
CA ASP A 74 10.19 6.16 8.74
C ASP A 74 9.66 5.82 7.35
N VAL A 75 9.60 6.84 6.48
CA VAL A 75 9.84 6.56 5.07
C VAL A 75 11.28 6.07 5.04
N SER A 76 11.48 4.78 5.29
CA SER A 76 12.74 4.10 5.04
C SER A 76 13.12 4.57 3.65
N SER A 77 14.24 5.27 3.54
CA SER A 77 14.70 5.68 2.22
C SER A 77 14.83 4.38 1.43
N ILE A 78 14.51 4.42 0.13
CA ILE A 78 14.60 3.21 -0.69
C ILE A 78 16.02 2.62 -0.59
N HIS A 79 17.02 3.44 -0.29
CA HIS A 79 18.41 3.07 -0.01
C HIS A 79 18.63 2.24 1.26
N ASP A 80 17.72 2.28 2.24
CA ASP A 80 17.77 1.44 3.45
C ASP A 80 17.35 -0.01 3.16
N GLN A 81 16.79 -0.27 1.97
CA GLN A 81 16.48 -1.62 1.52
C GLN A 81 17.77 -2.30 1.02
N PRO A 82 18.15 -3.48 1.57
CA PRO A 82 19.42 -4.14 1.24
C PRO A 82 19.62 -4.34 -0.27
N ILE A 83 18.55 -4.67 -0.99
CA ILE A 83 18.57 -4.89 -2.44
C ILE A 83 18.85 -3.61 -3.24
N VAL A 84 18.46 -2.43 -2.73
CA VAL A 84 18.70 -1.15 -3.42
C VAL A 84 20.13 -0.69 -3.18
N SER A 85 20.65 -0.92 -1.96
CA SER A 85 22.07 -0.66 -1.65
C SER A 85 23.03 -1.56 -2.43
N GLU A 86 22.62 -2.76 -2.84
CA GLU A 86 23.43 -3.67 -3.65
C GLU A 86 23.51 -3.25 -5.13
N PHE A 87 22.54 -2.46 -5.62
CA PHE A 87 22.43 -2.06 -7.03
C PHE A 87 22.15 -0.55 -7.20
N PRO A 88 23.06 0.33 -6.75
CA PRO A 88 22.88 1.79 -6.82
C PRO A 88 22.81 2.34 -8.25
N ASP A 89 23.32 1.60 -9.22
CA ASP A 89 23.33 1.89 -10.65
C ASP A 89 22.01 1.55 -11.36
N ILE A 90 21.21 0.64 -10.79
CA ILE A 90 19.88 0.26 -11.32
C ILE A 90 18.78 1.20 -10.80
N PHE A 91 18.99 1.80 -9.63
CA PHE A 91 18.05 2.72 -8.98
C PHE A 91 18.64 4.13 -8.79
N PRO A 92 19.05 4.83 -9.86
CA PRO A 92 19.52 6.20 -9.75
C PRO A 92 18.35 7.14 -9.41
N ASP A 93 18.65 8.21 -8.66
CA ASP A 93 17.66 9.24 -8.30
C ASP A 93 17.04 9.93 -9.55
N GLU A 94 17.79 9.95 -10.65
CA GLU A 94 17.36 10.43 -11.96
C GLU A 94 17.63 9.36 -13.03
N LEU A 95 16.63 9.05 -13.86
CA LEU A 95 16.79 8.07 -14.94
C LEU A 95 17.73 8.61 -16.03
N PRO A 96 18.73 7.85 -16.49
CA PRO A 96 19.53 8.22 -17.66
C PRO A 96 18.60 8.23 -18.89
N GLY A 97 18.36 9.42 -19.45
CA GLY A 97 17.25 9.65 -20.37
C GLY A 97 17.17 8.68 -21.54
N ILE A 98 18.22 8.56 -22.34
CA ILE A 98 18.26 7.61 -23.46
C ILE A 98 19.00 6.35 -23.00
N PRO A 99 18.40 5.15 -23.12
CA PRO A 99 19.11 3.93 -22.81
C PRO A 99 20.35 3.82 -23.71
N PRO A 100 21.49 3.36 -23.17
CA PRO A 100 22.71 3.19 -23.95
C PRO A 100 22.46 2.28 -25.15
N VAL A 101 23.25 2.50 -26.22
CA VAL A 101 23.20 1.67 -27.43
C VAL A 101 23.37 0.21 -27.01
N ARG A 102 22.31 -0.58 -27.20
CA ARG A 102 22.32 -2.01 -26.86
C ARG A 102 23.07 -2.75 -27.97
N GLU A 103 23.86 -3.75 -27.62
CA GLU A 103 24.55 -4.61 -28.59
C GLU A 103 23.57 -5.43 -29.44
N VAL A 104 22.33 -5.59 -28.97
CA VAL A 104 21.26 -6.32 -29.65
C VAL A 104 20.24 -5.33 -30.21
N GLU A 105 20.09 -5.35 -31.53
CA GLU A 105 19.05 -4.61 -32.25
C GLU A 105 17.71 -5.36 -32.14
N PHE A 106 16.67 -4.69 -31.63
CA PHE A 106 15.33 -5.26 -31.56
C PHE A 106 14.65 -5.12 -32.92
N ASN A 107 14.42 -6.24 -33.59
CA ASN A 107 13.69 -6.29 -34.85
C ASN A 107 12.18 -6.43 -34.57
N ILE A 108 11.37 -5.55 -35.15
CA ILE A 108 9.90 -5.69 -35.13
C ILE A 108 9.49 -6.47 -36.37
N GLU A 109 9.19 -7.76 -36.18
CA GLU A 109 8.69 -8.60 -37.27
C GLU A 109 7.23 -8.24 -37.59
N LEU A 110 6.97 -7.91 -38.85
CA LEU A 110 5.62 -7.66 -39.33
C LEU A 110 5.05 -8.93 -39.95
N ILE A 111 3.76 -9.18 -39.70
CA ILE A 111 3.03 -10.22 -40.43
C ILE A 111 3.05 -9.86 -41.93
N PRO A 112 3.43 -10.78 -42.84
CA PRO A 112 3.47 -10.51 -44.27
C PRO A 112 2.15 -9.92 -44.79
N GLY A 113 2.22 -8.81 -45.52
CA GLY A 113 1.05 -8.08 -46.02
C GLY A 113 0.50 -7.00 -45.10
N SER A 114 1.10 -6.79 -43.92
CA SER A 114 0.79 -5.65 -43.05
C SER A 114 1.08 -4.32 -43.74
N LYS A 115 0.14 -3.37 -43.67
CA LYS A 115 0.30 -2.01 -44.18
C LYS A 115 0.60 -1.06 -43.02
N PRO A 116 1.42 -0.01 -43.22
CA PRO A 116 1.64 1.01 -42.21
C PRO A 116 0.32 1.62 -41.73
N ILE A 117 0.19 1.79 -40.41
CA ILE A 117 -0.98 2.43 -39.82
C ILE A 117 -0.76 3.94 -39.84
N SER A 118 -1.67 4.65 -40.50
CA SER A 118 -1.76 6.11 -40.43
C SER A 118 -3.09 6.48 -39.77
N LYS A 119 -3.03 7.06 -38.57
CA LYS A 119 -4.18 7.56 -37.83
C LYS A 119 -3.95 9.03 -37.49
N ALA A 120 -4.98 9.85 -37.64
CA ALA A 120 -4.91 11.24 -37.20
C ALA A 120 -4.66 11.30 -35.67
N PRO A 121 -3.79 12.22 -35.19
CA PRO A 121 -3.60 12.42 -33.77
C PRO A 121 -4.91 12.76 -33.06
N TYR A 122 -5.05 12.33 -31.81
CA TYR A 122 -6.20 12.69 -30.98
C TYR A 122 -6.22 14.20 -30.71
N ARG A 123 -7.43 14.80 -30.65
CA ARG A 123 -7.60 16.21 -30.29
C ARG A 123 -7.45 16.36 -28.76
N MET A 124 -6.29 16.83 -28.32
CA MET A 124 -6.03 17.15 -26.91
C MET A 124 -6.25 18.64 -26.64
N ALA A 125 -6.64 18.96 -25.41
CA ALA A 125 -6.73 20.36 -24.99
C ALA A 125 -5.31 20.97 -24.85
N PRO A 126 -5.15 22.30 -25.01
CA PRO A 126 -3.83 22.95 -24.88
C PRO A 126 -3.12 22.71 -23.54
N LYS A 127 -3.86 22.46 -22.45
CA LYS A 127 -3.30 22.16 -21.12
C LYS A 127 -2.63 20.76 -21.08
N GLU A 128 -3.22 19.80 -21.77
CA GLU A 128 -2.69 18.43 -21.86
C GLU A 128 -1.45 18.41 -22.76
N LEU A 129 -1.51 19.10 -23.90
CA LEU A 129 -0.37 19.27 -24.81
C LEU A 129 0.85 19.86 -24.11
N LYS A 130 0.68 20.93 -23.33
CA LYS A 130 1.77 21.55 -22.55
C LYS A 130 2.40 20.62 -21.53
N SER A 131 1.60 19.72 -20.95
CA SER A 131 2.10 18.76 -19.96
C SER A 131 2.91 17.65 -20.63
N SER A 132 2.52 17.23 -21.84
CA SER A 132 3.21 16.19 -22.61
C SER A 132 4.48 16.66 -23.32
N THR A 133 4.75 17.97 -23.39
CA THR A 133 5.96 18.55 -23.99
C THR A 133 7.06 18.91 -22.98
N ASN A 134 6.85 18.69 -21.67
CA ASN A 134 7.84 19.01 -20.63
C ASN A 134 8.87 17.88 -20.41
N PHE A 135 9.41 17.34 -21.50
CA PHE A 135 10.58 16.47 -21.49
C PHE A 135 11.74 17.18 -22.21
#